data_AF-A0A815QDM4-F1
#
_entry.id   AF-A0A815QDM4-F1
#
_cell.length_a   1.000
_cell.length_b   1.000
_cell.length_c   1.000
_cell.angle_alpha   90.00
_cell.angle_beta   90.00
_cell.angle_gamma   90.00
#
_symmetry.space_group_name_H-M   'P 1'
#
loop_
_entity.id
_entity.type
_entity.pdbx_description
1 polymer ?
#
loop_
_entity_poly.entity_id
_entity_poly.type
_entity_poly.pdbx_seq_one_letter_code
_entity_poly.pdbx_strand_id
1 'polypeptide(L)'
;MGNDNSSAITIDVDRNNLFYYSGETVFGIVRLNITGENLETREIYISLIGEIGYTTLSSSGRFGSFENENKIKFYYKKVSLSGPSITQQEFIDDCGRYAWLFQIPLIDNLPPTINQPDTFPHQWTIGISSLLSDALDIAPFKDVFWSTTNEPGSAYKPSPMEPLPEREIVIAILSTGPVSPGDAINYTDSKRIMKCCRQDGLILKPDRPITMIDLLISDWSQNNGNKQGELYSTQSTINEQIFYIIFASTMQRDYLIYPLLIGTHSGVIWSYENPLELIIFDNNHPLDVSANKCNSSSFCLWYVSPLWQFNDVNNTTYALMEKTQTTIVLEGSAAEIVQLLVYHSAMNVLNLKCFLSPITGQAQLVVTPSRVTCSGVNGDN
;
A
#
# COMPACT_ATOMS: atom_id res chain seq x y z
N MET A 1 -24.70 -2.92 39.11
CA MET A 1 -24.15 -3.43 40.37
C MET A 1 -22.95 -2.56 40.71
N GLY A 2 -23.04 -1.76 41.76
CA GLY A 2 -21.94 -0.99 42.31
C GLY A 2 -21.94 -1.25 43.80
N ASN A 3 -21.17 -2.25 44.21
CA ASN A 3 -20.89 -2.54 45.60
C ASN A 3 -19.39 -2.84 45.66
N ASP A 4 -18.65 -2.15 46.52
CA ASP A 4 -17.19 -2.02 46.52
C ASP A 4 -16.41 -3.31 46.89
N ASN A 5 -17.05 -4.48 46.78
CA ASN A 5 -16.39 -5.77 46.87
C ASN A 5 -16.03 -6.22 45.45
N SER A 6 -14.75 -6.17 45.11
CA SER A 6 -14.24 -6.41 43.75
C SER A 6 -14.60 -7.81 43.24
N SER A 7 -15.70 -7.90 42.48
CA SER A 7 -16.00 -9.06 41.67
C SER A 7 -15.26 -8.98 40.35
N ALA A 8 -14.41 -9.96 40.06
CA ALA A 8 -13.74 -10.07 38.75
C ALA A 8 -14.55 -10.99 37.85
N ILE A 9 -14.92 -10.50 36.66
CA ILE A 9 -15.48 -11.31 35.58
C ILE A 9 -14.39 -11.51 34.54
N THR A 10 -14.03 -12.75 34.24
CA THR A 10 -13.16 -13.08 33.10
C THR A 10 -13.96 -13.86 32.06
N ILE A 11 -13.66 -13.61 30.79
CA ILE A 11 -14.24 -14.33 29.66
C ILE A 11 -13.09 -14.97 28.92
N ASP A 12 -13.02 -16.29 28.97
CA ASP A 12 -11.97 -17.09 28.37
C ASP A 12 -12.54 -17.82 27.17
N VAL A 13 -12.19 -17.40 25.97
CA VAL A 13 -12.66 -18.02 24.73
C VAL A 13 -11.74 -19.21 24.39
N ASP A 14 -12.31 -20.37 24.07
CA ASP A 14 -11.64 -21.68 24.11
C ASP A 14 -10.58 -21.90 22.99
N ARG A 15 -10.47 -20.96 22.05
CA ARG A 15 -9.36 -20.94 21.08
C ARG A 15 -8.40 -19.79 21.38
N ASN A 16 -7.10 -20.10 21.41
CA ASN A 16 -6.02 -19.11 21.29
C ASN A 16 -5.96 -18.46 19.90
N ASN A 17 -6.79 -18.90 18.94
CA ASN A 17 -6.86 -18.30 17.62
C ASN A 17 -7.61 -16.97 17.69
N LEU A 18 -6.99 -15.92 17.14
CA LEU A 18 -7.53 -14.56 17.08
C LEU A 18 -8.67 -14.39 16.06
N PHE A 19 -9.11 -15.46 15.39
CA PHE A 19 -10.01 -15.40 14.23
C PHE A 19 -11.12 -16.44 14.30
N TYR A 20 -12.33 -16.03 13.93
CA TYR A 20 -13.51 -16.88 13.74
C TYR A 20 -14.08 -16.67 12.34
N TYR A 21 -14.48 -17.74 11.67
CA TYR A 21 -15.09 -17.69 10.35
C TYR A 21 -16.63 -17.64 10.43
N SER A 22 -17.27 -17.17 9.36
CA SER A 22 -18.73 -17.26 9.22
C SER A 22 -19.20 -18.71 9.35
N GLY A 23 -20.34 -18.92 10.01
CA GLY A 23 -20.88 -20.26 10.27
C GLY A 23 -20.18 -21.05 11.38
N GLU A 24 -19.03 -20.58 11.90
CA GLU A 24 -18.41 -21.21 13.08
C GLU A 24 -19.17 -20.92 14.36
N THR A 25 -18.84 -21.65 15.42
CA THR A 25 -19.36 -21.40 16.75
C THR A 25 -18.26 -20.84 17.64
N VAL A 26 -18.53 -19.73 18.32
CA VAL A 26 -17.68 -19.19 19.39
C VAL A 26 -18.04 -19.88 20.70
N PHE A 27 -17.07 -20.46 21.38
CA PHE A 27 -17.24 -21.19 22.63
C PHE A 27 -16.22 -20.69 23.66
N GLY A 28 -16.61 -20.71 24.92
CA GLY A 28 -15.74 -20.22 25.99
C GLY A 28 -16.38 -20.37 27.36
N ILE A 29 -15.69 -19.81 28.36
CA ILE A 29 -16.03 -19.88 29.76
C ILE A 29 -16.10 -18.46 30.31
N VAL A 30 -17.23 -18.09 30.89
CA VAL A 30 -17.34 -16.90 31.74
C VAL A 30 -17.05 -17.32 33.17
N ARG A 31 -16.03 -16.74 33.80
CA ARG A 31 -15.72 -16.96 35.21
C ARG A 31 -16.05 -15.71 36.01
N LEU A 32 -16.70 -15.87 37.15
CA LEU A 32 -17.02 -14.80 38.08
C LEU A 32 -16.47 -15.17 39.46
N ASN A 33 -15.61 -14.33 40.01
CA ASN A 33 -15.05 -14.48 41.34
C ASN A 33 -15.68 -13.45 42.28
N ILE A 34 -16.32 -13.90 43.35
CA ILE A 34 -17.02 -13.03 44.31
C ILE A 34 -16.44 -13.27 45.70
N THR A 35 -16.07 -12.20 46.39
CA THR A 35 -15.45 -12.22 47.72
C THR A 35 -16.44 -12.19 48.88
N GLY A 36 -17.73 -12.48 48.65
CA GLY A 36 -18.82 -12.38 49.63
C GLY A 36 -19.82 -13.52 49.55
N GLU A 37 -20.68 -13.63 50.56
CA GLU A 37 -21.67 -14.71 50.68
C GLU A 37 -22.85 -14.50 49.72
N ASN A 38 -22.95 -15.41 48.76
CA ASN A 38 -24.06 -15.66 47.82
C ASN A 38 -24.29 -14.62 46.69
N LEU A 39 -24.39 -15.16 45.47
CA LEU A 39 -24.71 -14.42 44.26
C LEU A 39 -26.23 -14.29 44.09
N GLU A 40 -26.82 -13.19 44.55
CA GLU A 40 -28.23 -12.88 44.28
C GLU A 40 -28.40 -12.19 42.92
N THR A 41 -28.50 -12.97 41.83
CA THR A 41 -28.81 -12.41 40.50
C THR A 41 -30.00 -13.10 39.87
N ARG A 42 -30.76 -12.34 39.07
CA ARG A 42 -31.92 -12.85 38.33
C ARG A 42 -31.54 -13.47 37.00
N GLU A 43 -30.48 -12.97 36.36
CA GLU A 43 -30.01 -13.42 35.06
C GLU A 43 -28.54 -13.02 34.89
N ILE A 44 -27.73 -13.95 34.44
CA ILE A 44 -26.39 -13.72 33.91
C ILE A 44 -26.47 -14.07 32.44
N TYR A 45 -25.90 -13.22 31.59
CA TYR A 45 -25.86 -13.47 30.15
C TYR A 45 -24.58 -12.93 29.55
N ILE A 46 -24.20 -13.48 28.41
CA ILE A 46 -23.16 -12.96 27.53
C ILE A 46 -23.80 -12.53 26.21
N SER A 47 -23.27 -11.46 25.61
CA SER A 47 -23.69 -11.06 24.27
C SER A 47 -22.50 -10.84 23.36
N LEU A 48 -22.60 -11.31 22.13
CA LEU A 48 -21.67 -11.00 21.05
C LEU A 48 -22.33 -10.00 20.11
N ILE A 49 -21.62 -8.90 19.83
CA ILE A 49 -22.09 -7.79 19.00
C ILE A 49 -21.06 -7.58 17.88
N GLY A 50 -21.52 -7.58 16.64
CA GLY A 50 -20.75 -7.17 15.47
C GLY A 50 -21.22 -5.80 15.00
N GLU A 51 -20.32 -4.82 14.97
CA GLU A 51 -20.60 -3.45 14.55
C GLU A 51 -19.63 -2.99 13.45
N ILE A 52 -20.14 -2.26 12.46
CA ILE A 52 -19.33 -1.51 11.50
C ILE A 52 -19.41 -0.04 11.90
N GLY A 53 -18.24 0.55 12.21
CA GLY A 53 -18.10 1.98 12.40
C GLY A 53 -17.80 2.67 11.07
N TYR A 54 -18.42 3.83 10.82
CA TYR A 54 -18.07 4.70 9.70
C TYR A 54 -18.22 6.16 10.13
N THR A 55 -17.32 7.01 9.62
CA THR A 55 -17.36 8.44 9.89
C THR A 55 -17.98 9.16 8.70
N THR A 56 -18.96 10.02 8.95
CA THR A 56 -19.51 10.91 7.92
C THR A 56 -19.00 12.33 8.17
N LEU A 57 -18.42 12.92 7.13
CA LEU A 57 -18.07 14.34 7.11
C LEU A 57 -19.29 15.16 6.67
N SER A 58 -19.91 15.88 7.61
CA SER A 58 -20.93 16.86 7.26
C SER A 58 -20.29 18.23 7.12
N SER A 59 -20.34 18.81 5.91
CA SER A 59 -19.89 20.18 5.66
C SER A 59 -21.01 21.17 6.03
N SER A 60 -21.05 21.63 7.27
CA SER A 60 -21.78 22.85 7.62
C SER A 60 -20.96 24.05 7.16
N GLY A 61 -21.47 24.80 6.18
CA GLY A 61 -20.78 25.94 5.57
C GLY A 61 -20.12 26.91 6.58
N ARG A 62 -18.99 27.50 6.17
CA ARG A 62 -18.14 28.48 6.88
C ARG A 62 -17.65 28.14 8.31
N PHE A 63 -18.14 27.10 8.97
CA PHE A 63 -17.80 26.76 10.35
C PHE A 63 -17.41 25.27 10.50
N GLY A 64 -16.27 24.89 9.93
CA GLY A 64 -15.62 23.59 10.19
C GLY A 64 -16.38 22.35 9.72
N SER A 65 -15.64 21.28 9.44
CA SER A 65 -16.20 19.94 9.27
C SER A 65 -16.39 19.29 10.63
N PHE A 66 -17.58 18.75 10.90
CA PHE A 66 -17.80 17.87 12.05
C PHE A 66 -17.75 16.42 11.57
N GLU A 67 -16.99 15.61 12.29
CA GLU A 67 -16.96 14.16 12.12
C GLU A 67 -18.04 13.55 13.01
N ASN A 68 -19.03 12.92 12.39
CA ASN A 68 -20.01 12.11 13.11
C ASN A 68 -19.60 10.65 12.98
N GLU A 69 -19.21 10.04 14.10
CA GLU A 69 -19.03 8.60 14.20
C GLU A 69 -20.39 7.91 14.22
N ASN A 70 -20.64 7.06 13.24
CA ASN A 70 -21.84 6.25 13.17
C ASN A 70 -21.45 4.77 13.32
N LYS A 71 -22.31 4.00 13.98
CA LYS A 71 -22.13 2.55 14.15
C LYS A 71 -23.37 1.81 13.69
N ILE A 72 -23.19 0.79 12.86
CA ILE A 72 -24.26 -0.10 12.39
C ILE A 72 -24.00 -1.49 12.96
N LYS A 73 -24.93 -1.97 13.77
CA LYS A 73 -24.93 -3.36 14.25
C LYS A 73 -25.34 -4.28 13.11
N PHE A 74 -24.44 -5.16 12.68
CA PHE A 74 -24.75 -6.20 11.70
C PHE A 74 -24.98 -7.57 12.36
N TYR A 75 -24.54 -7.75 13.62
CA TYR A 75 -24.72 -8.99 14.35
C TYR A 75 -25.01 -8.73 15.83
N TYR A 76 -25.97 -9.46 16.39
CA TYR A 76 -26.28 -9.44 17.82
C TYR A 76 -26.80 -10.80 18.27
N LYS A 77 -26.13 -11.41 19.26
CA LYS A 77 -26.60 -12.63 19.90
C LYS A 77 -26.41 -12.53 21.41
N LYS A 78 -27.49 -12.78 22.17
CA LYS A 78 -27.50 -12.88 23.64
C LYS A 78 -27.67 -14.35 24.05
N VAL A 79 -26.86 -14.83 24.97
CA VAL A 79 -26.93 -16.17 25.56
C VAL A 79 -27.06 -16.03 27.06
N SER A 80 -28.14 -16.57 27.62
CA SER A 80 -28.35 -16.63 29.07
C SER A 80 -27.48 -17.74 29.65
N LEU A 81 -26.70 -17.41 30.68
CA LEU A 81 -25.76 -18.28 31.38
C LEU A 81 -26.34 -18.82 32.68
N SER A 82 -27.27 -18.09 33.31
CA SER A 82 -28.02 -18.57 34.48
C SER A 82 -29.52 -18.50 34.21
N GLY A 83 -30.18 -19.65 34.22
CA GLY A 83 -31.62 -19.78 33.99
C GLY A 83 -32.13 -21.18 34.33
N PRO A 84 -33.44 -21.33 34.66
CA PRO A 84 -34.02 -22.52 35.29
C PRO A 84 -34.11 -23.78 34.41
N SER A 85 -33.54 -23.79 33.21
CA SER A 85 -33.75 -24.87 32.22
C SER A 85 -32.50 -25.45 31.57
N ILE A 86 -31.29 -25.08 32.01
CA ILE A 86 -30.08 -25.48 31.32
C ILE A 86 -29.27 -26.47 32.17
N THR A 87 -29.04 -27.65 31.63
CA THR A 87 -28.13 -28.72 32.11
C THR A 87 -26.64 -28.33 32.05
N GLN A 88 -26.31 -27.04 32.09
CA GLN A 88 -24.94 -26.56 32.14
C GLN A 88 -24.46 -26.74 33.58
N GLN A 89 -23.44 -27.57 33.76
CA GLN A 89 -22.78 -27.76 35.05
C GLN A 89 -22.27 -26.42 35.55
N GLU A 90 -22.94 -25.88 36.55
CA GLU A 90 -22.39 -24.85 37.40
C GLU A 90 -21.27 -25.51 38.22
N PHE A 91 -20.02 -25.19 37.90
CA PHE A 91 -18.90 -25.55 38.76
C PHE A 91 -18.80 -24.50 39.84
N ILE A 92 -19.46 -24.77 40.97
CA ILE A 92 -19.30 -23.98 42.18
C ILE A 92 -18.08 -24.57 42.91
N ASP A 93 -17.01 -23.79 42.98
CA ASP A 93 -15.90 -24.05 43.89
C ASP A 93 -16.26 -23.46 45.26
N ASP A 94 -15.80 -24.09 46.36
CA ASP A 94 -16.10 -23.71 47.76
C ASP A 94 -15.61 -22.28 48.11
N CYS A 95 -14.97 -21.59 47.17
CA CYS A 95 -14.41 -20.24 47.28
C CYS A 95 -15.22 -19.13 46.59
N GLY A 96 -16.49 -19.34 46.20
CA GLY A 96 -17.30 -18.29 45.56
C GLY A 96 -16.91 -17.99 44.11
N ARG A 97 -16.37 -18.99 43.42
CA ARG A 97 -16.04 -18.92 41.99
C ARG A 97 -17.11 -19.65 41.19
N TYR A 98 -17.66 -18.94 40.21
CA TYR A 98 -18.67 -19.44 39.32
C TYR A 98 -18.11 -19.50 37.91
N ALA A 99 -18.46 -20.55 37.16
CA ALA A 99 -18.05 -20.71 35.77
C ALA A 99 -19.23 -21.17 34.91
N TRP A 100 -19.47 -20.47 33.80
CA TRP A 100 -20.50 -20.82 32.83
C TRP A 100 -19.90 -21.00 31.43
N LEU A 101 -20.19 -22.14 30.81
CA LEU A 101 -19.87 -22.35 29.41
C LEU A 101 -20.85 -21.56 28.53
N PHE A 102 -20.35 -20.94 27.47
CA PHE A 102 -21.20 -20.34 26.44
C PHE A 102 -20.88 -20.88 25.06
N GLN A 103 -21.90 -20.84 24.20
CA GLN A 103 -21.82 -21.22 22.80
C GLN A 103 -22.62 -20.21 21.98
N ILE A 104 -21.97 -19.51 21.04
CA ILE A 104 -22.58 -18.51 20.17
C ILE A 104 -22.30 -18.92 18.71
N PRO A 105 -23.29 -19.48 17.99
CA PRO A 105 -23.13 -19.76 16.56
C PRO A 105 -23.12 -18.45 15.78
N LEU A 106 -22.12 -18.27 14.93
CA LEU A 106 -22.02 -17.17 13.98
C LEU A 106 -22.89 -17.47 12.76
N ILE A 107 -23.49 -16.43 12.18
CA ILE A 107 -24.24 -16.56 10.94
C ILE A 107 -23.29 -16.72 9.74
N ASP A 108 -23.81 -17.26 8.65
CA ASP A 108 -23.13 -17.23 7.36
C ASP A 108 -23.02 -15.78 6.85
N ASN A 109 -21.93 -15.45 6.17
CA ASN A 109 -21.67 -14.14 5.55
C ASN A 109 -21.48 -12.96 6.53
N LEU A 110 -20.80 -13.17 7.65
CA LEU A 110 -20.31 -12.05 8.47
C LEU A 110 -19.26 -11.25 7.69
N PRO A 111 -19.30 -9.90 7.75
CA PRO A 111 -18.22 -9.08 7.21
C PRO A 111 -16.91 -9.36 7.96
N PRO A 112 -15.75 -9.32 7.29
CA PRO A 112 -14.45 -9.53 7.94
C PRO A 112 -14.14 -8.37 8.90
N THR A 113 -13.31 -8.64 9.91
CA THR A 113 -12.76 -7.59 10.78
C THR A 113 -11.80 -6.72 9.98
N ILE A 114 -12.13 -5.43 9.83
CA ILE A 114 -11.35 -4.48 9.01
C ILE A 114 -10.23 -3.80 9.81
N ASN A 115 -10.34 -3.75 11.15
CA ASN A 115 -9.39 -3.06 12.03
C ASN A 115 -8.85 -4.00 13.12
N GLN A 116 -7.54 -4.24 13.18
CA GLN A 116 -6.91 -4.89 14.35
C GLN A 116 -6.57 -3.84 15.43
N PRO A 117 -6.82 -4.10 16.73
CA PRO A 117 -6.79 -3.05 17.76
C PRO A 117 -5.40 -2.60 18.24
N ASP A 118 -4.33 -3.40 18.09
CA ASP A 118 -3.16 -3.25 18.97
C ASP A 118 -1.88 -2.69 18.34
N THR A 119 -1.93 -2.26 17.08
CA THR A 119 -0.91 -1.39 16.52
C THR A 119 -1.64 -0.35 15.72
N PHE A 120 -1.33 0.94 15.90
CA PHE A 120 -1.74 1.95 14.92
C PHE A 120 -1.42 1.36 13.56
N PRO A 121 -2.44 0.97 12.75
CA PRO A 121 -2.16 0.27 11.52
C PRO A 121 -1.28 1.21 10.74
N HIS A 122 -0.19 0.66 10.21
CA HIS A 122 0.67 1.32 9.27
C HIS A 122 -0.20 2.05 8.24
N GLN A 123 -0.39 3.37 8.40
CA GLN A 123 -1.44 4.15 7.72
C GLN A 123 -1.20 4.24 6.20
N TRP A 124 0.00 3.88 5.75
CA TRP A 124 0.29 3.63 4.34
C TRP A 124 -0.29 2.34 3.76
N THR A 125 -0.64 1.34 4.56
CA THR A 125 -1.11 0.06 4.02
C THR A 125 -2.53 0.21 3.47
N ILE A 126 -2.66 0.29 2.15
CA ILE A 126 -3.95 0.35 1.45
C ILE A 126 -4.43 -1.03 0.95
N GLY A 127 -3.55 -2.03 0.95
CA GLY A 127 -3.90 -3.46 1.00
C GLY A 127 -5.02 -3.94 0.07
N ILE A 128 -5.92 -4.75 0.63
CA ILE A 128 -7.10 -5.30 -0.05
C ILE A 128 -8.17 -4.23 -0.28
N SER A 129 -8.21 -3.17 0.53
CA SER A 129 -9.22 -2.10 0.36
C SER A 129 -8.99 -1.31 -0.92
N SER A 130 -7.74 -1.15 -1.39
CA SER A 130 -7.48 -0.56 -2.70
C SER A 130 -7.98 -1.42 -3.85
N LEU A 131 -7.86 -2.75 -3.74
CA LEU A 131 -8.42 -3.70 -4.72
C LEU A 131 -9.94 -3.57 -4.83
N LEU A 132 -10.65 -3.51 -3.68
CA LEU A 132 -12.09 -3.31 -3.66
C LEU A 132 -12.48 -1.94 -4.22
N SER A 133 -11.74 -0.88 -3.86
CA SER A 133 -12.01 0.47 -4.37
C SER A 133 -11.84 0.54 -5.89
N ASP A 134 -10.78 -0.05 -6.42
CA ASP A 134 -10.51 -0.16 -7.86
C ASP A 134 -11.60 -0.92 -8.60
N ALA A 135 -12.10 -2.02 -8.02
CA ALA A 135 -13.20 -2.81 -8.59
C ALA A 135 -14.52 -2.01 -8.68
N LEU A 136 -14.68 -0.97 -7.85
CA LEU A 136 -15.83 -0.07 -7.85
C LEU A 136 -15.58 1.22 -8.64
N ASP A 137 -14.43 1.34 -9.34
CA ASP A 137 -14.00 2.55 -10.05
C ASP A 137 -13.89 3.78 -9.12
N ILE A 138 -13.50 3.54 -7.87
CA ILE A 138 -13.24 4.56 -6.85
C ILE A 138 -11.74 4.64 -6.64
N ALA A 139 -11.19 5.85 -6.68
CA ALA A 139 -9.79 6.08 -6.33
C ALA A 139 -9.59 5.89 -4.81
N PRO A 140 -8.88 4.84 -4.36
CA PRO A 140 -8.49 4.73 -2.96
C PRO A 140 -7.55 5.89 -2.61
N PHE A 141 -7.51 6.26 -1.36
CA PHE A 141 -6.60 7.30 -0.89
C PHE A 141 -5.92 6.87 0.38
N LYS A 142 -4.64 7.23 0.49
CA LYS A 142 -3.95 7.26 1.76
C LYS A 142 -4.34 8.54 2.47
N ASP A 143 -4.59 8.47 3.78
CA ASP A 143 -4.73 9.66 4.60
C ASP A 143 -3.38 10.44 4.65
N VAL A 144 -3.38 11.66 5.21
CA VAL A 144 -2.27 12.62 5.15
C VAL A 144 -0.92 11.98 5.49
N PHE A 145 0.14 12.38 4.79
CA PHE A 145 1.49 11.93 5.08
C PHE A 145 2.37 13.03 5.62
N TRP A 146 3.38 12.63 6.37
CA TRP A 146 4.48 13.49 6.77
C TRP A 146 5.62 13.31 5.78
N SER A 147 6.04 14.43 5.18
CA SER A 147 7.20 14.48 4.31
C SER A 147 8.50 14.47 5.11
N THR A 148 8.48 14.67 6.43
CA THR A 148 9.64 14.46 7.30
C THR A 148 9.45 13.38 8.35
N THR A 149 10.58 12.93 8.90
CA THR A 149 10.59 11.86 9.91
C THR A 149 10.13 12.33 11.28
N ASN A 150 10.35 13.60 11.65
CA ASN A 150 10.07 14.13 12.99
C ASN A 150 9.07 15.28 12.91
N GLU A 151 7.94 15.16 13.59
CA GLU A 151 6.76 15.98 13.33
C GLU A 151 6.23 16.66 14.60
N PRO A 152 7.01 17.58 15.19
CA PRO A 152 6.76 18.08 16.53
C PRO A 152 5.41 18.77 16.68
N GLY A 153 4.84 18.66 17.89
CA GLY A 153 3.54 19.27 18.20
C GLY A 153 2.33 18.50 17.68
N SER A 154 2.53 17.31 17.09
CA SER A 154 1.43 16.40 16.75
C SER A 154 0.63 16.01 17.99
N ALA A 155 -0.70 16.09 17.90
CA ALA A 155 -1.61 15.68 18.96
C ALA A 155 -1.73 14.16 19.12
N TYR A 156 -1.26 13.38 18.13
CA TYR A 156 -1.49 11.93 18.08
C TYR A 156 -0.56 11.11 18.99
N LYS A 157 0.65 11.60 19.26
CA LYS A 157 1.61 10.93 20.16
C LYS A 157 2.66 11.91 20.70
N PRO A 158 3.22 11.69 21.90
CA PRO A 158 4.22 12.58 22.51
C PRO A 158 5.51 12.76 21.70
N SER A 159 5.89 11.74 20.91
CA SER A 159 7.04 11.78 20.01
C SER A 159 6.61 11.27 18.62
N PRO A 160 6.03 12.15 17.81
CA PRO A 160 5.52 11.81 16.49
C PRO A 160 6.64 11.61 15.48
N MET A 161 6.73 10.38 14.99
CA MET A 161 7.74 9.97 14.01
C MET A 161 7.10 9.22 12.86
N GLU A 162 7.46 9.59 11.63
CA GLU A 162 7.22 8.83 10.39
C GLU A 162 8.54 8.14 9.98
N PRO A 163 8.67 6.81 10.12
CA PRO A 163 9.92 6.12 9.84
C PRO A 163 10.32 6.17 8.36
N LEU A 164 9.36 6.20 7.43
CA LEU A 164 9.62 6.13 5.99
C LEU A 164 8.75 7.12 5.20
N PRO A 165 9.03 8.43 5.25
CA PRO A 165 8.26 9.44 4.53
C PRO A 165 8.15 9.19 3.01
N GLU A 166 9.21 8.64 2.40
CA GLU A 166 9.19 8.31 0.97
C GLU A 166 8.20 7.17 0.65
N ARG A 167 8.03 6.20 1.56
CA ARG A 167 7.04 5.13 1.40
C ARG A 167 5.63 5.69 1.42
N GLU A 168 5.34 6.56 2.38
CA GLU A 168 4.04 7.22 2.51
C GLU A 168 3.69 8.00 1.23
N ILE A 169 4.66 8.71 0.68
CA ILE A 169 4.54 9.46 -0.56
C ILE A 169 4.26 8.55 -1.76
N VAL A 170 5.05 7.48 -1.92
CA VAL A 170 4.87 6.53 -3.03
C VAL A 170 3.47 5.95 -3.00
N ILE A 171 2.98 5.50 -1.84
CA ILE A 171 1.62 4.98 -1.74
C ILE A 171 0.58 6.06 -2.00
N ALA A 172 0.75 7.28 -1.47
CA ALA A 172 -0.20 8.38 -1.71
C ALA A 172 -0.37 8.65 -3.22
N ILE A 173 0.74 8.74 -3.97
CA ILE A 173 0.70 8.95 -5.42
C ILE A 173 0.03 7.76 -6.13
N LEU A 174 0.53 6.55 -5.86
CA LEU A 174 0.13 5.35 -6.61
C LEU A 174 -1.28 4.88 -6.25
N SER A 175 -1.86 5.37 -5.15
CA SER A 175 -3.27 5.14 -4.80
C SER A 175 -4.26 5.84 -5.73
N THR A 176 -3.84 6.80 -6.55
CA THR A 176 -4.68 7.64 -7.44
C THR A 176 -5.66 8.60 -6.74
N GLY A 177 -5.90 8.46 -5.44
CA GLY A 177 -6.67 9.41 -4.63
C GLY A 177 -5.96 10.74 -4.37
N PRO A 178 -6.48 11.60 -3.48
CA PRO A 178 -5.80 12.82 -3.05
C PRO A 178 -4.40 12.54 -2.48
N VAL A 179 -3.45 13.43 -2.81
CA VAL A 179 -2.08 13.41 -2.27
C VAL A 179 -1.95 14.61 -1.33
N SER A 180 -1.82 14.37 -0.03
CA SER A 180 -1.93 15.43 0.98
C SER A 180 -0.78 15.38 1.99
N PRO A 181 0.24 16.25 1.85
CA PRO A 181 1.23 16.46 2.90
C PRO A 181 0.57 17.15 4.10
N GLY A 182 0.86 16.67 5.30
CA GLY A 182 0.30 17.14 6.58
C GLY A 182 1.38 17.46 7.60
N ASP A 183 2.55 17.91 7.15
CA ASP A 183 3.69 18.26 8.00
C ASP A 183 3.38 19.41 8.98
N ALA A 184 4.08 19.42 10.11
CA ALA A 184 4.09 20.55 11.03
C ALA A 184 4.61 21.82 10.34
N ILE A 185 4.18 22.98 10.85
CA ILE A 185 4.65 24.28 10.34
C ILE A 185 6.17 24.35 10.43
N ASN A 186 6.82 24.67 9.30
CA ASN A 186 8.28 24.69 9.10
C ASN A 186 8.98 23.32 9.03
N TYR A 187 8.24 22.21 8.96
CA TYR A 187 8.80 20.86 8.83
C TYR A 187 8.57 20.23 7.45
N THR A 188 7.96 20.94 6.50
CA THR A 188 7.74 20.42 5.14
C THR A 188 9.05 20.24 4.35
N ASP A 189 9.33 19.02 3.89
CA ASP A 189 10.39 18.72 2.92
C ASP A 189 9.87 18.84 1.48
N SER A 190 9.98 20.06 0.94
CA SER A 190 9.55 20.35 -0.43
C SER A 190 10.30 19.54 -1.48
N LYS A 191 11.58 19.19 -1.28
CA LYS A 191 12.32 18.40 -2.26
C LYS A 191 11.76 16.99 -2.35
N ARG A 192 11.38 16.40 -1.22
CA ARG A 192 10.76 15.08 -1.18
C ARG A 192 9.35 15.09 -1.77
N ILE A 193 8.53 16.09 -1.42
CA ILE A 193 7.18 16.25 -2.01
C ILE A 193 7.25 16.46 -3.52
N MET A 194 8.20 17.24 -4.01
CA MET A 194 8.33 17.48 -5.45
C MET A 194 8.76 16.25 -6.25
N LYS A 195 9.12 15.12 -5.63
CA LYS A 195 9.26 13.84 -6.33
C LYS A 195 7.92 13.28 -6.84
N CYS A 196 6.80 13.73 -6.27
CA CYS A 196 5.44 13.34 -6.68
C CYS A 196 4.95 14.07 -7.93
N CYS A 197 5.59 15.19 -8.25
CA CYS A 197 5.05 16.19 -9.14
C CYS A 197 6.03 16.52 -10.25
N ARG A 198 5.49 16.91 -11.39
CA ARG A 198 6.24 17.69 -12.38
C ARG A 198 6.67 19.04 -11.78
N GLN A 199 7.58 19.71 -12.49
CA GLN A 199 8.08 21.03 -12.11
C GLN A 199 6.97 22.10 -12.02
N ASP A 200 5.85 21.91 -12.72
CA ASP A 200 4.66 22.78 -12.68
C ASP A 200 3.67 22.42 -11.56
N GLY A 201 4.00 21.45 -10.71
CA GLY A 201 3.16 21.00 -9.60
C GLY A 201 2.09 19.98 -9.98
N LEU A 202 2.03 19.54 -11.25
CA LEU A 202 1.12 18.47 -11.66
C LEU A 202 1.59 17.13 -11.09
N ILE A 203 0.78 16.51 -10.25
CA ILE A 203 1.01 15.14 -9.75
C ILE A 203 0.75 14.16 -10.89
N LEU A 204 1.72 13.30 -11.16
CA LEU A 204 1.57 12.21 -12.12
C LEU A 204 1.06 10.97 -11.41
N LYS A 205 -0.06 10.41 -11.89
CA LYS A 205 -0.71 9.24 -11.32
C LYS A 205 -0.77 8.12 -12.36
N PRO A 206 -0.75 6.85 -11.93
CA PRO A 206 -1.04 5.73 -12.81
C PRO A 206 -2.50 5.73 -13.28
N ASP A 207 -2.81 4.92 -14.30
CA ASP A 207 -4.17 4.77 -14.83
C ASP A 207 -5.12 4.09 -13.83
N ARG A 208 -4.54 3.20 -13.01
CA ARG A 208 -5.25 2.42 -11.99
C ARG A 208 -4.59 2.64 -10.64
N PRO A 209 -5.32 2.62 -9.52
CA PRO A 209 -4.69 2.54 -8.21
C PRO A 209 -3.79 1.32 -8.07
N ILE A 210 -2.80 1.45 -7.21
CA ILE A 210 -1.94 0.33 -6.83
C ILE A 210 -2.72 -0.66 -5.94
N THR A 211 -2.73 -1.91 -6.37
CA THR A 211 -3.49 -2.98 -5.72
C THR A 211 -2.57 -4.15 -5.38
N MET A 212 -2.99 -4.94 -4.39
CA MET A 212 -2.24 -6.13 -3.97
C MET A 212 -2.23 -7.20 -5.07
N ILE A 213 -1.07 -7.80 -5.29
CA ILE A 213 -0.92 -8.91 -6.22
C ILE A 213 -1.57 -10.16 -5.62
N ASP A 214 -2.38 -10.87 -6.41
CA ASP A 214 -3.13 -12.07 -6.01
C ASP A 214 -2.26 -13.15 -5.34
N LEU A 215 -0.99 -13.27 -5.76
CA LEU A 215 -0.02 -14.18 -5.14
C LEU A 215 0.06 -13.99 -3.62
N LEU A 216 0.11 -12.75 -3.17
CA LEU A 216 0.25 -12.42 -1.76
C LEU A 216 -1.06 -12.68 -1.00
N ILE A 217 -2.21 -12.39 -1.61
CA ILE A 217 -3.53 -12.68 -1.04
C ILE A 217 -3.72 -14.20 -0.86
N SER A 218 -3.37 -14.98 -1.88
CA SER A 218 -3.41 -16.45 -1.83
C SER A 218 -2.52 -16.98 -0.72
N ASP A 219 -1.32 -16.41 -0.58
CA ASP A 219 -0.37 -16.85 0.43
C ASP A 219 -0.81 -16.49 1.85
N TRP A 220 -1.43 -15.33 2.06
CA TRP A 220 -2.05 -14.99 3.34
C TRP A 220 -3.11 -16.02 3.73
N SER A 221 -3.95 -16.42 2.77
CA SER A 221 -4.96 -17.46 2.98
C SER A 221 -4.36 -18.80 3.38
N GLN A 222 -3.22 -19.19 2.80
CA GLN A 222 -2.53 -20.44 3.12
C GLN A 222 -1.81 -20.39 4.49
N ASN A 223 -1.41 -19.20 4.94
CA ASN A 223 -0.73 -18.99 6.22
C ASN A 223 -1.68 -18.57 7.35
N ASN A 224 -2.89 -19.12 7.38
CA ASN A 224 -3.91 -18.83 8.42
C ASN A 224 -4.25 -17.34 8.57
N GLY A 225 -4.20 -16.58 7.47
CA GLY A 225 -4.45 -15.13 7.47
C GLY A 225 -3.28 -14.28 7.97
N ASN A 226 -2.12 -14.88 8.29
CA ASN A 226 -0.94 -14.12 8.67
C ASN A 226 -0.38 -13.36 7.47
N LYS A 227 -0.27 -12.04 7.59
CA LYS A 227 0.33 -11.20 6.56
C LYS A 227 1.78 -11.59 6.31
N GLN A 228 2.13 -11.78 5.04
CA GLN A 228 3.47 -12.21 4.60
C GLN A 228 4.29 -11.10 3.94
N GLY A 229 3.77 -9.87 3.97
CA GLY A 229 4.35 -8.71 3.29
C GLY A 229 3.28 -7.80 2.74
N GLU A 230 3.68 -6.73 2.09
CA GLU A 230 2.82 -5.85 1.31
C GLU A 230 3.47 -5.69 -0.06
N LEU A 231 2.86 -6.30 -1.07
CA LEU A 231 3.36 -6.37 -2.45
C LEU A 231 2.23 -5.95 -3.38
N TYR A 232 2.47 -4.88 -4.12
CA TYR A 232 1.48 -4.24 -4.95
C TYR A 232 1.98 -4.04 -6.38
N SER A 233 1.04 -3.91 -7.31
CA SER A 233 1.31 -3.46 -8.67
C SER A 233 0.28 -2.45 -9.16
N THR A 234 0.68 -1.60 -10.09
CA THR A 234 -0.19 -0.71 -10.87
C THR A 234 0.35 -0.59 -12.29
N GLN A 235 -0.39 0.09 -13.17
CA GLN A 235 -0.03 0.32 -14.55
C GLN A 235 -0.36 1.73 -15.04
N SER A 236 0.35 2.15 -16.08
CA SER A 236 0.12 3.38 -16.83
C SER A 236 0.20 3.11 -18.33
N THR A 237 -0.69 3.72 -19.10
CA THR A 237 -0.77 3.56 -20.55
C THR A 237 -0.20 4.81 -21.21
N ILE A 238 0.90 4.64 -21.93
CA ILE A 238 1.55 5.71 -22.70
C ILE A 238 1.58 5.27 -24.16
N ASN A 239 0.83 5.97 -25.02
CA ASN A 239 0.72 5.65 -26.45
C ASN A 239 0.36 4.16 -26.71
N GLU A 240 -0.71 3.68 -26.09
CA GLU A 240 -1.19 2.28 -26.19
C GLU A 240 -0.25 1.22 -25.60
N GLN A 241 0.84 1.64 -24.94
CA GLN A 241 1.78 0.75 -24.27
C GLN A 241 1.58 0.79 -22.77
N ILE A 242 1.56 -0.39 -22.15
CA ILE A 242 1.32 -0.52 -20.71
C ILE A 242 2.66 -0.68 -19.99
N PHE A 243 2.93 0.25 -19.08
CA PHE A 243 4.05 0.25 -18.15
C PHE A 243 3.54 -0.18 -16.79
N TYR A 244 4.36 -0.90 -16.02
CA TYR A 244 3.97 -1.34 -14.68
C TYR A 244 4.89 -0.76 -13.63
N ILE A 245 4.33 -0.58 -12.44
CA ILE A 245 5.07 -0.19 -11.24
C ILE A 245 4.81 -1.27 -10.20
N ILE A 246 5.88 -1.82 -9.62
CA ILE A 246 5.83 -2.84 -8.57
C ILE A 246 6.37 -2.22 -7.29
N PHE A 247 5.64 -2.35 -6.19
CA PHE A 247 6.04 -1.87 -4.88
C PHE A 247 6.07 -3.03 -3.89
N ALA A 248 7.08 -3.08 -3.03
CA ALA A 248 7.14 -4.03 -1.92
C ALA A 248 7.61 -3.37 -0.62
N SER A 249 6.99 -3.70 0.51
CA SER A 249 7.46 -3.32 1.85
C SER A 249 6.97 -4.31 2.90
N THR A 250 7.58 -4.31 4.09
CA THR A 250 7.22 -5.21 5.21
C THR A 250 7.20 -6.70 4.88
N MET A 251 7.94 -7.12 3.85
CA MET A 251 8.01 -8.51 3.38
C MET A 251 8.55 -9.43 4.48
N GLN A 252 7.85 -10.54 4.74
CA GLN A 252 8.23 -11.53 5.77
C GLN A 252 9.01 -12.72 5.17
N ARG A 253 8.96 -12.87 3.85
CA ARG A 253 9.68 -13.88 3.09
C ARG A 253 9.94 -13.40 1.67
N ASP A 254 10.80 -14.12 0.96
CA ASP A 254 11.16 -13.81 -0.42
C ASP A 254 10.06 -14.27 -1.40
N TYR A 255 9.92 -13.57 -2.52
CA TYR A 255 8.98 -13.89 -3.59
C TYR A 255 9.63 -13.75 -4.97
N LEU A 256 9.28 -14.66 -5.88
CA LEU A 256 9.60 -14.53 -7.30
C LEU A 256 8.37 -14.02 -8.05
N ILE A 257 8.50 -12.85 -8.66
CA ILE A 257 7.43 -12.22 -9.42
C ILE A 257 7.68 -12.46 -10.91
N TYR A 258 6.73 -13.13 -11.54
CA TYR A 258 6.71 -13.42 -12.97
C TYR A 258 5.85 -12.38 -13.69
N PRO A 259 6.11 -12.08 -14.98
CA PRO A 259 5.30 -11.12 -15.74
C PRO A 259 3.79 -11.38 -15.67
N LEU A 260 3.39 -12.66 -15.80
CA LEU A 260 1.98 -13.04 -15.79
C LEU A 260 1.27 -12.69 -14.47
N LEU A 261 1.99 -12.65 -13.34
CA LEU A 261 1.40 -12.35 -12.03
C LEU A 261 0.93 -10.90 -11.88
N ILE A 262 1.48 -9.99 -12.70
CA ILE A 262 1.05 -8.59 -12.76
C ILE A 262 0.32 -8.29 -14.06
N GLY A 263 -0.08 -9.32 -14.82
CA GLY A 263 -0.82 -9.19 -16.06
C GLY A 263 0.00 -8.65 -17.25
N THR A 264 1.32 -8.78 -17.22
CA THR A 264 2.21 -8.28 -18.28
C THR A 264 2.95 -9.40 -19.04
N HIS A 265 3.59 -9.02 -20.14
CA HIS A 265 4.47 -9.88 -20.94
C HIS A 265 5.94 -9.63 -20.60
N SER A 266 6.86 -10.32 -21.29
CA SER A 266 8.29 -10.08 -21.14
C SER A 266 8.65 -8.60 -21.39
N GLY A 267 9.55 -8.08 -20.56
CA GLY A 267 9.93 -6.68 -20.52
C GLY A 267 11.36 -6.49 -20.03
N VAL A 268 11.65 -5.26 -19.64
CA VAL A 268 12.79 -4.93 -18.78
C VAL A 268 12.30 -4.29 -17.50
N ILE A 269 13.05 -4.50 -16.43
CA ILE A 269 12.77 -3.95 -15.12
C ILE A 269 14.00 -3.22 -14.57
N TRP A 270 13.77 -2.13 -13.84
CA TRP A 270 14.80 -1.42 -13.09
C TRP A 270 14.28 -0.95 -11.73
N SER A 271 15.19 -0.80 -10.77
CA SER A 271 14.88 -0.29 -9.44
C SER A 271 14.89 1.24 -9.42
N TYR A 272 14.01 1.83 -8.61
CA TYR A 272 14.05 3.26 -8.28
C TYR A 272 15.41 3.69 -7.72
N GLU A 273 16.07 2.83 -6.93
CA GLU A 273 17.38 3.13 -6.34
C GLU A 273 18.54 3.03 -7.34
N ASN A 274 18.37 2.23 -8.39
CA ASN A 274 19.37 2.03 -9.43
C ASN A 274 18.74 2.01 -10.83
N PRO A 275 18.32 3.18 -11.35
CA PRO A 275 17.58 3.25 -12.62
C PRO A 275 18.44 2.93 -13.85
N LEU A 276 19.76 2.79 -13.70
CA LEU A 276 20.68 2.44 -14.79
C LEU A 276 20.90 0.93 -14.91
N GLU A 277 20.56 0.16 -13.88
CA GLU A 277 20.68 -1.30 -13.88
C GLU A 277 19.40 -1.92 -14.45
N LEU A 278 19.50 -2.37 -15.70
CA LEU A 278 18.44 -3.05 -16.40
C LEU A 278 18.54 -4.55 -16.22
N ILE A 279 17.42 -5.16 -15.88
CA ILE A 279 17.29 -6.61 -15.77
C ILE A 279 16.22 -7.06 -16.76
N ILE A 280 16.49 -8.15 -17.48
CA ILE A 280 15.48 -8.80 -18.33
C ILE A 280 14.38 -9.32 -17.40
N PHE A 281 13.13 -9.03 -17.71
CA PHE A 281 11.98 -9.47 -16.95
C PHE A 281 11.13 -10.41 -17.79
N ASP A 282 11.33 -11.71 -17.63
CA ASP A 282 10.59 -12.75 -18.35
C ASP A 282 10.36 -13.98 -17.45
N ASN A 283 9.80 -15.07 -17.99
CA ASN A 283 9.53 -16.27 -17.20
C ASN A 283 10.78 -17.03 -16.72
N ASN A 284 11.94 -16.79 -17.34
CA ASN A 284 13.22 -17.37 -16.92
C ASN A 284 14.01 -16.41 -16.01
N HIS A 285 13.66 -15.13 -16.04
CA HIS A 285 14.26 -14.05 -15.26
C HIS A 285 13.19 -13.32 -14.45
N PRO A 286 12.56 -13.97 -13.45
CA PRO A 286 11.60 -13.31 -12.58
C PRO A 286 12.27 -12.24 -11.71
N LEU A 287 11.48 -11.28 -11.23
CA LEU A 287 11.94 -10.33 -10.21
C LEU A 287 12.01 -11.03 -8.85
N ASP A 288 13.19 -11.00 -8.24
CA ASP A 288 13.41 -11.45 -6.86
C ASP A 288 13.10 -10.31 -5.86
N VAL A 289 12.00 -10.46 -5.12
CA VAL A 289 11.58 -9.56 -4.05
C VAL A 289 12.03 -10.15 -2.72
N SER A 290 13.14 -9.67 -2.20
CA SER A 290 13.71 -10.18 -0.95
C SER A 290 13.17 -9.49 0.30
N ALA A 291 12.79 -10.29 1.31
CA ALA A 291 12.41 -9.83 2.64
C ALA A 291 13.53 -9.08 3.36
N ASN A 292 14.79 -9.42 3.08
CA ASN A 292 15.91 -8.71 3.67
C ASN A 292 16.04 -7.29 3.11
N LYS A 293 15.64 -7.07 1.85
CA LYS A 293 15.72 -5.76 1.17
C LYS A 293 14.47 -4.91 1.38
N CYS A 294 13.28 -5.50 1.37
CA CYS A 294 12.00 -4.78 1.38
C CYS A 294 11.24 -5.03 2.70
N ASN A 295 11.77 -4.55 3.82
CA ASN A 295 11.29 -4.90 5.18
C ASN A 295 10.49 -3.76 5.84
N SER A 296 10.36 -3.74 7.16
CA SER A 296 9.65 -2.69 7.90
C SER A 296 10.37 -1.33 7.90
N SER A 297 11.68 -1.35 7.67
CA SER A 297 12.58 -0.21 7.71
C SER A 297 13.06 0.24 6.32
N SER A 298 12.54 -0.39 5.26
CA SER A 298 12.82 -0.05 3.87
C SER A 298 11.61 -0.36 2.99
N PHE A 299 11.66 0.07 1.74
CA PHE A 299 10.73 -0.38 0.71
C PHE A 299 11.50 -0.56 -0.60
N CYS A 300 10.89 -1.26 -1.53
CA CYS A 300 11.43 -1.44 -2.86
C CYS A 300 10.40 -0.99 -3.88
N LEU A 301 10.87 -0.36 -4.95
CA LEU A 301 10.05 0.18 -6.01
C LEU A 301 10.74 -0.11 -7.34
N TRP A 302 10.00 -0.74 -8.26
CA TRP A 302 10.49 -1.09 -9.58
C TRP A 302 9.54 -0.59 -10.65
N TYR A 303 10.11 -0.32 -11.82
CA TYR A 303 9.38 0.07 -13.01
C TYR A 303 9.63 -0.97 -14.10
N VAL A 304 8.56 -1.36 -14.78
CA VAL A 304 8.58 -2.35 -15.86
C VAL A 304 8.19 -1.67 -17.16
N SER A 305 9.01 -1.86 -18.18
CA SER A 305 8.76 -1.39 -19.54
C SER A 305 8.60 -2.58 -20.48
N PRO A 306 7.58 -2.59 -21.35
CA PRO A 306 7.44 -3.63 -22.35
C PRO A 306 8.56 -3.52 -23.39
N LEU A 307 8.88 -4.64 -24.04
CA LEU A 307 9.81 -4.66 -25.17
C LEU A 307 9.05 -4.39 -26.47
N TRP A 308 9.52 -3.43 -27.28
CA TRP A 308 9.05 -3.21 -28.65
C TRP A 308 10.01 -3.77 -29.65
N GLN A 309 9.47 -4.37 -30.71
CA GLN A 309 10.23 -4.65 -31.91
C GLN A 309 9.88 -3.59 -32.95
N PHE A 310 10.90 -2.90 -33.47
CA PHE A 310 10.72 -2.18 -34.72
C PHE A 310 10.91 -3.14 -35.89
N ASN A 311 10.32 -2.82 -37.05
CA ASN A 311 10.56 -3.54 -38.30
C ASN A 311 11.97 -3.24 -38.84
N ASP A 312 13.00 -3.54 -38.06
CA ASP A 312 14.37 -3.52 -38.52
C ASP A 312 14.79 -4.93 -38.98
N VAL A 313 15.89 -5.01 -39.74
CA VAL A 313 16.35 -6.27 -40.33
C VAL A 313 16.80 -7.29 -39.28
N ASN A 314 17.02 -6.85 -38.04
CA ASN A 314 17.61 -7.63 -36.96
C ASN A 314 16.60 -8.02 -35.87
N ASN A 315 15.33 -7.62 -35.97
CA ASN A 315 14.33 -7.74 -34.91
C ASN A 315 14.81 -7.19 -33.56
N THR A 316 15.47 -6.03 -33.57
CA THR A 316 15.99 -5.40 -32.35
C THR A 316 14.82 -5.02 -31.43
N THR A 317 14.92 -5.43 -30.17
CA THR A 317 13.95 -5.07 -29.13
C THR A 317 14.40 -3.83 -28.36
N TYR A 318 13.49 -2.90 -28.12
CA TYR A 318 13.72 -1.64 -27.41
C TYR A 318 12.81 -1.54 -26.19
N ALA A 319 13.27 -0.87 -25.15
CA ALA A 319 12.47 -0.54 -23.97
C ALA A 319 12.55 0.97 -23.69
N LEU A 320 11.47 1.54 -23.17
CA LEU A 320 11.36 2.98 -22.92
C LEU A 320 11.63 3.11 -21.45
N MET A 321 12.64 3.89 -21.15
CA MET A 321 12.99 4.21 -19.79
C MET A 321 12.86 5.70 -19.62
N GLU A 322 12.47 6.10 -18.42
CA GLU A 322 12.65 7.48 -18.02
C GLU A 322 14.16 7.72 -17.85
N LYS A 323 14.76 8.38 -18.84
CA LYS A 323 16.15 8.83 -18.75
C LYS A 323 16.15 10.33 -18.52
N THR A 324 16.76 10.76 -17.42
CA THR A 324 17.00 12.19 -17.13
C THR A 324 17.92 12.84 -18.16
N GLN A 325 18.67 12.04 -18.91
CA GLN A 325 19.54 12.50 -19.99
C GLN A 325 19.81 11.37 -20.99
N THR A 326 19.36 11.53 -22.22
CA THR A 326 19.71 10.66 -23.35
C THR A 326 20.79 11.33 -24.19
N THR A 327 21.84 10.60 -24.50
CA THR A 327 22.93 11.05 -25.36
C THR A 327 22.91 10.20 -26.62
N ILE A 328 22.73 10.82 -27.78
CA ILE A 328 22.77 10.20 -29.10
C ILE A 328 24.03 10.70 -29.81
N VAL A 329 24.88 9.78 -30.27
CA VAL A 329 26.02 10.13 -31.13
C VAL A 329 25.55 10.09 -32.57
N LEU A 330 25.78 11.18 -33.29
CA LEU A 330 25.47 11.33 -34.71
C LEU A 330 26.78 11.25 -35.46
N GLU A 331 26.82 10.41 -36.50
CA GLU A 331 27.99 10.23 -37.35
C GLU A 331 27.64 10.61 -38.79
N GLY A 332 28.57 11.26 -39.49
CA GLY A 332 28.39 11.73 -40.86
C GLY A 332 29.67 12.33 -41.42
N SER A 333 29.54 13.12 -42.49
CA SER A 333 30.72 13.74 -43.10
C SER A 333 31.28 14.84 -42.18
N ALA A 334 32.62 14.95 -42.13
CA ALA A 334 33.27 16.01 -41.36
C ALA A 334 32.75 17.40 -41.77
N ALA A 335 32.41 18.22 -40.77
CA ALA A 335 31.80 19.55 -40.93
C ALA A 335 30.40 19.59 -41.59
N GLU A 336 29.71 18.45 -41.72
CA GLU A 336 28.33 18.41 -42.18
C GLU A 336 27.36 18.99 -41.14
N ILE A 337 26.26 19.59 -41.61
CA ILE A 337 25.16 20.06 -40.78
C ILE A 337 23.98 19.11 -40.96
N VAL A 338 23.64 18.38 -39.90
CA VAL A 338 22.50 17.49 -39.88
C VAL A 338 21.28 18.23 -39.32
N GLN A 339 20.16 18.22 -40.06
CA GLN A 339 18.88 18.71 -39.55
C GLN A 339 18.16 17.56 -38.84
N LEU A 340 17.78 17.80 -37.59
CA LEU A 340 17.14 16.81 -36.73
C LEU A 340 15.78 17.30 -36.30
N LEU A 341 14.80 16.40 -36.36
CA LEU A 341 13.48 16.61 -35.78
C LEU A 341 13.40 15.77 -34.50
N VAL A 342 13.39 16.44 -33.35
CA VAL A 342 13.31 15.77 -32.04
C VAL A 342 11.91 15.96 -31.48
N TYR A 343 11.22 14.84 -31.24
CA TYR A 343 9.92 14.83 -30.57
C TYR A 343 10.16 14.69 -29.07
N HIS A 344 9.85 15.75 -28.31
CA HIS A 344 10.01 15.76 -26.87
C HIS A 344 8.68 16.04 -26.18
N SER A 345 8.28 15.18 -25.25
CA SER A 345 6.97 15.25 -24.58
C SER A 345 6.71 16.60 -23.89
N ALA A 346 7.74 17.23 -23.31
CA ALA A 346 7.62 18.53 -22.66
C ALA A 346 7.91 19.74 -23.57
N MET A 347 8.66 19.57 -24.67
CA MET A 347 9.14 20.69 -25.50
C MET A 347 8.47 20.73 -26.89
N ASN A 348 7.51 19.84 -27.14
CA ASN A 348 6.94 19.58 -28.47
C ASN A 348 8.01 19.17 -29.48
N VAL A 349 7.74 19.41 -30.77
CA VAL A 349 8.63 19.11 -31.88
C VAL A 349 9.70 20.19 -31.99
N LEU A 350 10.97 19.82 -31.83
CA LEU A 350 12.14 20.69 -31.95
C LEU A 350 12.87 20.42 -33.26
N ASN A 351 13.14 21.48 -34.03
CA ASN A 351 13.97 21.41 -35.22
C ASN A 351 15.38 21.94 -34.89
N LEU A 352 16.37 21.05 -34.88
CA LEU A 352 17.74 21.32 -34.45
C LEU A 352 18.69 21.19 -35.62
N LYS A 353 19.63 22.14 -35.74
CA LYS A 353 20.78 22.02 -36.63
C LYS A 353 21.99 21.57 -35.83
N CYS A 354 22.51 20.41 -36.16
CA CYS A 354 23.58 19.77 -35.44
C CYS A 354 24.85 19.78 -36.30
N PHE A 355 25.90 20.44 -35.80
CA PHE A 355 27.17 20.59 -36.50
C PHE A 355 28.09 19.41 -36.14
N LEU A 356 28.43 18.58 -37.13
CA LEU A 356 29.38 17.49 -36.93
C LEU A 356 30.80 18.04 -36.80
N SER A 357 31.58 17.43 -35.92
CA SER A 357 32.99 17.77 -35.72
C SER A 357 33.76 17.72 -37.04
N PRO A 358 34.57 18.74 -37.38
CA PRO A 358 35.40 18.71 -38.58
C PRO A 358 36.54 17.68 -38.50
N ILE A 359 36.83 17.17 -37.30
CA ILE A 359 37.90 16.21 -37.06
C ILE A 359 37.35 14.78 -37.13
N THR A 360 36.27 14.50 -36.39
CA THR A 360 35.75 13.13 -36.22
C THR A 360 34.54 12.82 -37.09
N GLY A 361 33.87 13.82 -37.67
CA GLY A 361 32.57 13.60 -38.30
C GLY A 361 31.46 13.24 -37.32
N GLN A 362 31.66 13.46 -36.01
CA GLN A 362 30.70 13.11 -34.96
C GLN A 362 30.13 14.34 -34.24
N ALA A 363 28.88 14.23 -33.78
CA ALA A 363 28.27 15.15 -32.83
C ALA A 363 27.51 14.39 -31.74
N GLN A 364 27.38 15.03 -30.58
CA GLN A 364 26.67 14.50 -29.44
C GLN A 364 25.37 15.30 -29.24
N LEU A 365 24.23 14.64 -29.47
CA LEU A 365 22.91 15.15 -29.16
C LEU A 365 22.52 14.71 -27.75
N VAL A 366 22.50 15.66 -26.82
CA VAL A 366 22.07 15.46 -25.44
C VAL A 366 20.64 15.95 -25.30
N VAL A 367 19.73 15.05 -24.93
CA VAL A 367 18.31 15.27 -24.68
C VAL A 367 18.06 15.10 -23.19
N THR A 368 17.67 16.15 -22.49
CA THR A 368 17.21 16.14 -21.09
C THR A 368 15.72 16.53 -21.05
N PRO A 369 15.01 16.29 -19.92
CA PRO A 369 13.61 16.70 -19.75
C PRO A 369 13.32 18.18 -20.03
N SER A 370 14.34 19.05 -19.94
CA SER A 370 14.20 20.49 -20.10
C SER A 370 15.04 21.09 -21.23
N ARG A 371 15.86 20.29 -21.92
CA ARG A 371 16.81 20.83 -22.90
C ARG A 371 17.23 19.80 -23.94
N VAL A 372 17.27 20.20 -25.21
CA VAL A 372 18.00 19.47 -26.24
C VAL A 372 19.20 20.29 -26.70
N THR A 373 20.40 19.73 -26.65
CA THR A 373 21.62 20.35 -27.17
C THR A 373 22.32 19.41 -28.11
N CYS A 374 22.85 19.94 -29.21
CA CYS A 374 23.84 19.25 -30.02
C CYS A 374 25.17 20.01 -29.96
N SER A 375 26.26 19.27 -29.74
CA SER A 375 27.62 19.78 -29.83
C SER A 375 28.51 18.82 -30.62
N GLY A 376 29.39 19.34 -31.46
CA GLY A 376 30.43 18.52 -32.11
C GLY A 376 31.31 17.84 -31.07
N VAL A 377 31.68 16.57 -31.30
CA VAL A 377 32.61 15.87 -30.41
C VAL A 377 34.00 16.41 -30.69
N ASN A 378 34.54 17.21 -29.77
CA ASN A 378 35.94 17.60 -29.83
C ASN A 378 36.75 16.34 -29.62
N GLY A 379 37.62 16.03 -30.59
CA GLY A 379 38.63 14.98 -30.43
C GLY A 379 39.65 15.46 -29.41
N ASP A 380 39.30 15.41 -28.13
CA ASP A 380 40.29 15.51 -27.06
C ASP A 380 41.02 14.16 -27.02
N ASN A 381 42.32 14.20 -27.34
CA ASN A 381 43.26 13.06 -27.29
C ASN A 381 43.27 12.36 -25.93
#